data_AF-A0A959QTK5-F1
#
_entry.id   AF-A0A959QTK5-F1
#
_cell.length_a   1.000
_cell.length_b   1.000
_cell.length_c   1.000
_cell.angle_alpha   90.00
_cell.angle_beta   90.00
_cell.angle_gamma   90.00
#
_symmetry.space_group_name_H-M   'P 1'
#
loop_
_entity.id
_entity.type
_entity.pdbx_description
1 polymer ?
#
loop_
_entity_poly.entity_id
_entity_poly.type
_entity_poly.pdbx_seq_one_letter_code
_entity_poly.pdbx_strand_id
1 'polypeptide(L)' 'MNSKLLLFLTSCLFALGQNATAQTPQWSTDIAPILFNNCAGCHRPSGIGPFELLTYQGAVNKAT' A
#
# COMPACT_ATOMS: atom_id res chain seq x y z
N MET A 1 -6.34 36.34 -30.76
CA MET A 1 -6.02 35.05 -30.10
C MET A 1 -6.15 35.25 -28.60
N ASN A 2 -6.94 34.39 -27.95
CA ASN A 2 -7.61 34.71 -26.70
C ASN A 2 -6.80 34.06 -25.57
N SER A 3 -6.17 34.86 -24.69
CA SER A 3 -5.28 34.31 -23.63
C SER A 3 -5.98 33.30 -22.73
N LYS A 4 -7.29 33.42 -22.55
CA LYS A 4 -8.14 32.47 -21.82
C LYS A 4 -8.13 31.07 -22.45
N LEU A 5 -8.10 30.96 -23.78
CA LEU A 5 -8.10 29.67 -24.49
C LEU A 5 -6.76 28.94 -24.32
N LEU A 6 -5.64 29.68 -24.28
CA LEU A 6 -4.32 29.14 -23.99
C LEU A 6 -4.20 28.60 -22.55
N LEU A 7 -4.80 29.29 -21.58
CA LEU A 7 -4.86 28.84 -20.18
C LEU A 7 -5.69 27.55 -20.02
N PHE A 8 -6.81 27.43 -20.73
CA PHE A 8 -7.62 26.21 -20.70
C PHE A 8 -6.92 25.01 -21.36
N LEU A 9 -6.24 25.21 -22.48
CA LEU A 9 -5.50 24.12 -23.15
C LEU A 9 -4.35 23.60 -22.29
N THR A 10 -3.57 24.50 -21.69
CA THR A 10 -2.42 24.12 -20.85
C THR A 10 -2.84 23.36 -19.58
N SER A 11 -3.95 23.75 -18.94
CA SER A 11 -4.50 23.01 -17.79
C SER A 11 -4.98 21.61 -18.15
N CYS A 12 -5.55 21.42 -19.34
CA CYS A 12 -6.07 20.11 -19.78
C CYS A 12 -4.91 19.13 -20.04
N LEU A 13 -3.82 19.61 -20.65
CA LEU A 13 -2.63 18.79 -20.92
C LEU A 13 -1.93 18.31 -19.64
N PHE A 14 -2.00 19.07 -18.54
CA PHE A 14 -1.36 18.69 -17.27
C PHE A 14 -2.07 17.50 -16.58
N ALA A 15 -3.40 17.41 -16.70
CA ALA A 15 -4.18 16.33 -16.08
C ALA A 15 -3.96 14.96 -16.74
N LEU A 16 -3.61 14.94 -18.03
CA LEU A 16 -3.38 13.70 -18.81
C LEU A 16 -2.00 13.08 -18.58
N GLY A 17 -1.07 13.78 -17.91
CA GLY A 17 0.32 13.36 -17.75
C GLY A 17 0.65 12.66 -16.42
N GLN A 18 -0.31 12.55 -15.50
CA GLN A 18 -0.04 12.03 -14.15
C GLN A 18 -0.13 10.50 -14.13
N ASN A 19 1.01 9.82 -14.33
CA ASN A 19 1.12 8.40 -14.03
C ASN A 19 1.17 8.21 -12.51
N ALA A 20 0.09 7.70 -11.92
CA ALA A 20 0.08 7.33 -10.51
C ALA A 20 1.01 6.14 -10.30
N THR A 21 2.12 6.35 -9.59
CA THR A 21 2.99 5.25 -9.16
C THR A 21 2.36 4.59 -7.95
N ALA A 22 1.95 3.33 -8.10
CA ALA A 22 1.52 2.53 -6.97
C ALA A 22 2.70 2.37 -6.00
N GLN A 23 2.40 2.42 -4.70
CA GLN A 23 3.39 2.10 -3.67
C GLN A 23 3.80 0.63 -3.81
N THR A 24 5.09 0.36 -3.66
CA THR A 24 5.64 -1.00 -3.56
C THR A 24 6.13 -1.21 -2.12
N PRO A 25 5.22 -1.45 -1.16
CA PRO A 25 5.61 -1.57 0.23
C PRO A 25 6.57 -2.74 0.42
N GLN A 26 7.62 -2.51 1.21
CA GLN A 26 8.59 -3.52 1.56
C GLN A 26 8.14 -4.24 2.84
N TRP A 27 8.10 -5.57 2.79
CA TRP A 27 7.64 -6.39 3.91
C TRP A 27 8.30 -6.01 5.25
N SER A 28 9.62 -5.93 5.29
CA SER A 28 10.38 -5.77 6.53
C SER A 28 10.19 -4.40 7.19
N THR A 29 10.01 -3.34 6.41
CA THR A 29 9.93 -1.96 6.94
C THR A 29 8.51 -1.46 7.06
N ASP A 30 7.63 -1.88 6.15
CA ASP A 30 6.31 -1.25 6.01
C ASP A 30 5.21 -2.14 6.57
N ILE A 31 5.32 -3.47 6.39
CA ILE A 31 4.23 -4.41 6.70
C ILE A 31 4.46 -5.13 8.03
N ALA A 32 5.63 -5.74 8.22
CA ALA A 32 5.95 -6.55 9.39
C ALA A 32 5.78 -5.77 10.72
N PRO A 33 6.23 -4.50 10.85
CA PRO A 33 6.02 -3.75 12.08
C PRO A 33 4.53 -3.56 12.42
N ILE A 34 3.67 -3.35 11.42
CA ILE A 34 2.22 -3.20 11.61
C ILE A 34 1.64 -4.50 12.17
N LEU A 35 1.96 -5.64 11.56
CA LEU A 35 1.46 -6.94 12.01
C LEU A 35 1.99 -7.32 13.38
N PHE A 36 3.27 -7.01 13.67
CA PHE A 36 3.89 -7.37 14.94
C PHE A 36 3.32 -6.54 16.09
N ASN A 37 3.05 -5.26 15.87
CA ASN A 37 2.52 -4.37 16.89
C ASN A 37 1.03 -4.59 17.17
N ASN A 38 0.25 -4.98 16.16
CA ASN A 38 -1.21 -4.99 16.27
C ASN A 38 -1.83 -6.39 16.25
N CYS A 39 -1.16 -7.39 15.65
CA CYS A 39 -1.77 -8.69 15.36
C CYS A 39 -1.03 -9.86 16.02
N ALA A 40 0.29 -9.78 16.13
CA ALA A 40 1.12 -10.86 16.66
C ALA A 40 0.90 -11.17 18.16
N GLY A 41 0.18 -10.32 18.89
CA GLY A 41 -0.28 -10.66 20.25
C GLY A 41 -1.11 -11.94 20.28
N CYS A 42 -1.95 -12.15 19.26
CA CYS A 42 -2.78 -13.35 19.10
C CYS A 42 -2.26 -14.28 17.99
N HIS A 43 -1.84 -13.72 16.85
CA HIS A 43 -1.46 -14.45 15.63
C HIS A 43 0.04 -14.78 15.59
N ARG A 44 0.51 -15.49 16.61
CA ARG A 44 1.88 -15.98 16.74
C ARG A 44 1.89 -17.51 16.86
N PRO A 45 3.05 -18.17 16.68
CA PRO A 45 3.18 -19.60 16.97
C PRO A 45 2.64 -19.93 18.36
N SER A 46 1.81 -20.97 18.43
CA SER A 46 1.14 -21.40 19.67
C SER A 46 0.26 -20.34 20.34
N GLY A 47 -0.07 -19.25 19.65
CA GLY A 47 -1.04 -18.25 20.08
C GLY A 47 -2.48 -18.74 19.91
N ILE A 48 -3.42 -17.96 20.43
CA ILE A 48 -4.86 -18.24 20.29
C ILE A 48 -5.40 -17.94 18.88
N GLY A 49 -4.61 -17.23 18.06
CA GLY A 49 -4.97 -16.93 16.68
C GLY A 49 -4.96 -18.20 15.81
N PRO A 50 -5.91 -18.35 14.87
CA PRO A 50 -6.04 -19.56 14.05
C PRO A 50 -4.92 -19.75 13.01
N PHE A 51 -4.03 -18.76 12.85
CA PHE A 51 -2.88 -18.79 11.95
C PHE A 51 -1.79 -17.82 12.41
N GLU A 52 -0.59 -18.02 11.88
CA GLU A 52 0.60 -17.22 12.16
C GLU A 52 0.78 -16.05 11.20
N LEU A 53 1.16 -14.88 11.74
CA LEU A 53 1.47 -13.66 10.98
C LEU A 53 2.92 -13.17 11.14
N LEU A 54 3.77 -13.91 11.86
CA LEU A 54 5.16 -13.53 12.10
C LEU A 54 6.08 -13.73 10.90
N THR A 55 5.65 -14.52 9.91
CA THR A 55 6.42 -14.80 8.69
C THR A 55 5.74 -14.19 7.47
N TYR A 56 6.54 -13.80 6.48
CA TYR A 56 6.03 -13.33 5.19
C TYR A 56 5.08 -14.35 4.57
N GLN A 57 5.47 -15.62 4.53
CA GLN A 57 4.65 -16.68 3.96
C GLN A 57 3.32 -16.84 4.70
N GLY A 58 3.34 -16.82 6.04
CA GLY A 58 2.12 -16.92 6.86
C GLY A 58 1.13 -15.80 6.55
N ALA A 59 1.63 -14.56 6.46
CA ALA A 59 0.81 -13.40 6.13
C ALA A 59 0.28 -13.42 4.69
N VAL A 60 1.13 -13.73 3.70
CA VAL A 60 0.73 -13.82 2.28
C VAL A 60 -0.34 -14.87 2.06
N ASN A 61 -0.23 -16.03 2.73
CA ASN A 61 -1.21 -17.11 2.66
C ASN A 61 -2.60 -16.72 3.22
N LYS A 62 -2.76 -15.53 3.80
CA LYS A 62 -3.99 -15.04 4.44
C LYS A 62 -4.42 -13.66 3.90
N ALA A 63 -3.73 -13.17 2.87
CA ALA A 63 -3.96 -11.85 2.27
C ALA A 63 -4.99 -11.82 1.13
N THR A 64 -5.69 -12.94 0.89
CA THR A 64 -6.66 -13.15 -0.21
C THR A 64 -8.03 -13.47 0.34
#